data_AF-A0A0F9MAF9-F1
#
_entry.id   AF-A0A0F9MAF9-F1
#
_cell.length_a   1.000
_cell.length_b   1.000
_cell.length_c   1.000
_cell.angle_alpha   90.00
_cell.angle_beta   90.00
_cell.angle_gamma   90.00
#
_symmetry.space_group_name_H-M   'P 1'
#
loop_
_entity.id
_entity.type
_entity.pdbx_description
1 polymer ?
#
loop_
_entity_poly.entity_id
_entity_poly.type
_entity_poly.pdbx_seq_one_letter_code
_entity_poly.pdbx_strand_id
1 'polypeptide(L)'
;MAETQETSGESVAAETTGESSGQSVAPVETTVTGTEQSGESFFDYESVKGTALEPAYKNMQSSYSRKSDELKKGLDKITQHDQFMANPVDTMRPLAQQYGYQMVQGQLQDQNGKSKTFENWDQVMDEAERRVMEKMQPMFGEMQNMKKQSVEQALDSLHPDWRTYEDTMLENLQAHPTLVSNPDMLYRLSVPNAVLEAQANKRALAKIQDTTESGKVQGQSTTTQQAKKTPKKMTFDQAADFARQEVKRLGHSRPTGE
;
A
#
# COMPACT_ATOMS: atom_id res chain seq x y z
N MET A 1 5.66 -65.32 3.49
CA MET A 1 6.93 -65.51 4.21
C MET A 1 7.15 -64.27 5.04
N ALA A 2 7.19 -64.47 6.34
CA ALA A 2 7.32 -63.45 7.37
C ALA A 2 8.80 -63.08 7.55
N GLU A 3 9.10 -61.83 7.90
CA GLU A 3 10.07 -61.57 8.96
C GLU A 3 9.87 -60.17 9.55
N THR A 4 9.53 -60.17 10.83
CA THR A 4 9.48 -59.06 11.77
C THR A 4 10.83 -59.02 12.48
N GLN A 5 11.42 -57.84 12.69
CA GLN A 5 12.40 -57.65 13.75
C GLN A 5 12.12 -56.33 14.49
N GLU A 6 11.52 -56.49 15.68
CA GLU A 6 11.74 -55.62 16.83
C GLU A 6 13.13 -55.92 17.41
N THR A 7 13.85 -54.89 17.87
CA THR A 7 14.64 -54.99 19.12
C THR A 7 14.73 -53.63 19.82
N SER A 8 14.33 -53.66 21.09
CA SER A 8 14.41 -52.62 22.11
C SER A 8 15.80 -52.53 22.75
N GLY A 9 16.06 -51.41 23.45
CA GLY A 9 17.14 -51.25 24.44
C GLY A 9 17.37 -49.76 24.72
N GLU A 10 16.77 -49.15 25.73
CA GLU A 10 17.06 -49.18 27.18
C GLU A 10 17.90 -47.98 27.64
N SER A 11 17.32 -47.24 28.59
CA SER A 11 17.84 -46.06 29.28
C SER A 11 18.97 -46.40 30.26
N VAL A 12 20.02 -45.56 30.36
CA VAL A 12 20.63 -45.18 31.67
C VAL A 12 21.26 -43.79 31.56
N ALA A 13 21.06 -43.01 32.63
CA ALA A 13 21.62 -41.70 32.91
C ALA A 13 23.15 -41.66 33.00
N ALA A 14 23.73 -40.50 32.70
CA ALA A 14 25.01 -40.05 33.25
C ALA A 14 24.95 -38.55 33.56
N GLU A 15 25.00 -38.28 34.86
CA GLU A 15 25.17 -37.03 35.56
C GLU A 15 26.64 -36.56 35.44
N THR A 16 26.91 -35.29 35.08
CA THR A 16 28.07 -34.53 35.59
C THR A 16 27.84 -33.02 35.45
N THR A 17 27.34 -32.44 36.55
CA THR A 17 27.77 -31.22 37.24
C THR A 17 28.74 -30.26 36.53
N GLY A 18 28.28 -29.01 36.37
CA GLY A 18 29.07 -27.83 36.02
C GLY A 18 28.42 -26.57 36.58
N GLU A 19 28.73 -26.29 37.84
CA GLU A 19 28.30 -25.16 38.64
C GLU A 19 28.91 -23.84 38.12
N SER A 20 28.08 -22.85 37.74
CA SER A 20 28.52 -21.46 37.64
C SER A 20 27.34 -20.49 37.84
N SER A 21 27.25 -19.97 39.07
CA SER A 21 26.53 -18.79 39.54
C SER A 21 25.66 -18.03 38.53
N GLY A 22 24.38 -18.42 38.45
CA GLY A 22 23.31 -17.56 37.96
C GLY A 22 22.83 -16.63 39.08
N GLN A 23 23.55 -15.52 39.29
CA GLN A 23 23.06 -14.43 40.13
C GLN A 23 21.95 -13.71 39.37
N SER A 24 20.72 -13.78 39.90
CA SER A 24 19.60 -12.92 39.52
C SER A 24 20.06 -11.47 39.44
N VAL A 25 20.00 -10.88 38.25
CA VAL A 25 19.92 -9.43 38.11
C VAL A 25 18.45 -9.12 37.84
N ALA A 26 17.73 -8.93 38.94
CA ALA A 26 16.42 -8.29 38.91
C ALA A 26 16.57 -6.92 38.21
N PRO A 27 15.53 -6.44 37.49
CA PRO A 27 15.55 -5.08 36.98
C PRO A 27 15.78 -4.13 38.15
N VAL A 28 16.83 -3.30 38.05
CA VAL A 28 17.11 -2.22 38.98
C VAL A 28 15.95 -1.23 38.86
N GLU A 29 14.93 -1.41 39.69
CA GLU A 29 14.05 -0.32 40.08
C GLU A 29 14.92 0.72 40.76
N THR A 30 15.09 1.86 40.08
CA THR A 30 15.69 3.04 40.71
C THR A 30 14.67 3.58 41.70
N THR A 31 14.61 2.97 42.88
CA THR A 31 13.88 3.50 44.02
C THR A 31 14.64 4.74 44.50
N VAL A 32 14.11 5.91 44.13
CA VAL A 32 14.48 7.18 44.75
C VAL A 32 14.21 7.04 46.24
N THR A 33 15.28 6.97 47.03
CA THR A 33 15.21 7.00 48.48
C THR A 33 14.83 8.42 48.89
N GLY A 34 13.55 8.63 49.13
CA GLY A 34 12.98 9.86 49.67
C GLY A 34 11.95 9.50 50.73
N THR A 35 12.25 9.91 51.96
CA THR A 35 11.42 10.05 53.17
C THR A 35 9.95 9.62 53.07
N GLU A 36 9.53 8.78 54.03
CA GLU A 36 8.14 8.44 54.37
C GLU A 36 7.16 9.58 54.08
N GLN A 37 6.51 9.54 52.92
CA GLN A 37 5.22 10.18 52.72
C GLN A 37 4.16 9.10 52.91
N SER A 38 3.20 9.41 53.77
CA SER A 38 1.94 8.70 53.92
C SER A 38 1.44 8.16 52.59
N GLY A 39 0.74 7.02 52.61
CA GLY A 39 -0.02 6.52 51.47
C GLY A 39 -1.10 7.49 51.04
N GLU A 40 -0.70 8.62 50.44
CA GLU A 40 -1.51 9.41 49.55
C GLU A 40 -1.77 8.49 48.36
N SER A 41 -2.91 7.81 48.44
CA SER A 41 -3.57 7.23 47.27
C SER A 41 -3.58 8.33 46.21
N PHE A 42 -2.62 8.26 45.29
CA PHE A 42 -2.17 9.41 44.50
C PHE A 42 -3.32 10.07 43.75
N PHE A 43 -4.38 9.33 43.42
CA PHE A 43 -5.69 9.88 43.08
C PHE A 43 -6.80 8.86 43.43
N ASP A 44 -7.66 9.18 44.40
CA ASP A 44 -8.87 8.41 44.66
C ASP A 44 -9.98 8.80 43.67
N TYR A 45 -10.33 7.91 42.75
CA TYR A 45 -11.37 8.13 41.74
C TYR A 45 -12.72 8.47 42.35
N GLU A 46 -13.03 7.94 43.54
CA GLU A 46 -14.31 8.21 44.21
C GLU A 46 -14.41 9.67 44.69
N SER A 47 -13.28 10.37 44.86
CA SER A 47 -13.27 11.79 45.24
C SER A 47 -13.62 12.76 44.10
N VAL A 48 -13.54 12.30 42.84
CA VAL A 48 -13.75 13.13 41.63
C VAL A 48 -15.06 12.81 40.90
N LYS A 49 -15.69 11.69 41.27
CA LYS A 49 -16.92 11.17 40.66
C LYS A 49 -18.09 12.13 40.88
N GLY A 50 -18.77 12.51 39.79
CA GLY A 50 -19.89 13.46 39.85
C GLY A 50 -19.48 14.94 39.94
N THR A 51 -18.19 15.25 39.87
CA THR A 51 -17.70 16.63 39.74
C THR A 51 -17.47 17.00 38.28
N ALA A 52 -17.36 18.30 37.97
CA ALA A 52 -16.99 18.78 36.64
C ALA A 52 -15.58 18.32 36.17
N LEU A 53 -14.78 17.71 37.06
CA LEU A 53 -13.42 17.23 36.77
C LEU A 53 -13.38 15.77 36.29
N GLU A 54 -14.48 15.02 36.42
CA GLU A 54 -14.59 13.64 35.91
C GLU A 54 -14.20 13.49 34.43
N PRO A 55 -14.65 14.35 33.48
CA PRO A 55 -14.25 14.24 32.08
C PRO A 55 -12.75 14.50 31.87
N ALA A 56 -12.15 15.43 32.63
CA ALA A 56 -10.73 15.72 32.57
C ALA A 56 -9.88 14.53 33.08
N TYR A 57 -10.34 13.88 34.15
CA TYR A 57 -9.70 12.68 34.70
C TYR A 57 -9.74 11.51 33.71
N LYS A 58 -10.91 11.23 33.10
CA LYS A 58 -11.04 10.19 32.06
C LYS A 58 -10.15 10.48 30.85
N ASN A 59 -10.05 11.74 30.44
CA ASN A 59 -9.14 12.14 29.36
C ASN A 59 -7.67 11.92 29.71
N MET A 60 -7.26 12.23 30.94
CA MET A 60 -5.90 11.99 31.43
C MET A 60 -5.58 10.49 31.45
N GLN A 61 -6.47 9.66 31.99
CA GLN A 61 -6.30 8.21 32.05
C GLN A 61 -6.15 7.61 30.65
N SER A 62 -7.02 7.99 29.71
CA SER A 62 -6.92 7.52 28.32
C SER A 62 -5.63 7.97 27.63
N SER A 63 -5.16 9.19 27.91
CA SER A 63 -3.91 9.72 27.37
C SER A 63 -2.70 8.99 27.95
N TYR A 64 -2.74 8.66 29.24
CA TYR A 64 -1.70 7.86 29.89
C TYR A 64 -1.64 6.46 29.29
N SER A 65 -2.77 5.76 29.18
CA SER A 65 -2.82 4.44 28.54
C SER A 65 -2.29 4.47 27.10
N ARG A 66 -2.68 5.47 26.29
CA ARG A 66 -2.17 5.65 24.93
C ARG A 66 -0.65 5.83 24.89
N LYS A 67 -0.10 6.68 25.76
CA LYS A 67 1.35 6.90 25.83
C LYS A 67 2.10 5.65 26.31
N SER A 68 1.54 4.92 27.27
CA SER A 68 2.13 3.65 27.72
C SER A 68 2.18 2.62 26.59
N ASP A 69 1.12 2.51 25.79
CA ASP A 69 1.09 1.59 24.65
C ASP A 69 2.06 2.03 23.53
N GLU A 70 2.22 3.34 23.31
CA GLU A 70 3.20 3.87 22.38
C GLU A 70 4.64 3.60 22.83
N LEU A 71 4.94 3.76 24.12
CA LEU A 71 6.24 3.44 24.70
C LEU A 71 6.56 1.94 24.59
N LYS A 72 5.59 1.05 24.83
CA LYS A 72 5.76 -0.40 24.62
C LYS A 72 6.17 -0.72 23.17
N LYS A 73 5.48 -0.11 22.19
CA LYS A 73 5.85 -0.27 20.77
C LYS A 73 7.26 0.25 20.46
N GLY A 74 7.69 1.30 21.14
CA GLY A 74 9.07 1.81 21.05
C GLY A 74 10.09 0.83 21.61
N LEU A 75 9.83 0.27 22.79
CA LEU A 75 10.68 -0.73 23.44
C LEU A 75 10.81 -2.02 22.62
N ASP A 76 9.72 -2.47 22.01
CA ASP A 76 9.73 -3.65 21.13
C ASP A 76 10.68 -3.43 19.94
N LYS A 77 10.66 -2.24 19.34
CA LYS A 77 11.58 -1.91 18.23
C LYS A 77 13.04 -1.88 18.66
N ILE A 78 13.32 -1.30 19.83
CA ILE A 78 14.69 -1.25 20.38
C ILE A 78 15.16 -2.68 20.67
N THR A 79 14.30 -3.50 21.27
CA THR A 79 14.62 -4.90 21.58
C THR A 79 14.85 -5.71 20.31
N GLN A 80 14.04 -5.52 19.27
CA GLN A 80 14.25 -6.16 17.96
C GLN A 80 15.58 -5.72 17.31
N HIS A 81 15.91 -4.43 17.42
CA HIS A 81 17.16 -3.89 16.91
C HIS A 81 18.37 -4.47 17.68
N ASP A 82 18.30 -4.52 19.00
CA ASP A 82 19.37 -5.07 19.84
C ASP A 82 19.54 -6.58 19.62
N GLN A 83 18.44 -7.32 19.45
CA GLN A 83 18.47 -8.74 19.06
C GLN A 83 19.09 -8.94 17.68
N PHE A 84 18.77 -8.07 16.71
CA PHE A 84 19.37 -8.12 15.39
C PHE A 84 20.87 -7.84 15.44
N MET A 85 21.30 -6.83 16.21
CA MET A 85 22.71 -6.50 16.37
C MET A 85 23.49 -7.59 17.12
N ALA A 86 22.87 -8.26 18.09
CA ALA A 86 23.49 -9.38 18.79
C ALA A 86 23.64 -10.62 17.91
N ASN A 87 22.60 -11.00 17.15
CA ASN A 87 22.57 -12.19 16.30
C ASN A 87 21.79 -11.94 15.00
N PRO A 88 22.42 -11.36 13.97
CA PRO A 88 21.72 -11.01 12.72
C PRO A 88 21.30 -12.24 11.93
N VAL A 89 22.03 -13.35 12.03
CA VAL A 89 21.73 -14.58 11.28
C VAL A 89 20.45 -15.25 11.78
N ASP A 90 20.26 -15.34 13.10
CA ASP A 90 19.10 -15.98 13.69
C ASP A 90 17.83 -15.13 13.55
N THR A 91 17.97 -13.80 13.49
CA THR A 91 16.84 -12.89 13.21
C THR A 91 16.45 -12.87 11.73
N MET A 92 17.42 -13.00 10.82
CA MET A 92 17.16 -13.03 9.38
C MET A 92 16.61 -14.37 8.88
N ARG A 93 16.95 -15.51 9.52
CA ARG A 93 16.46 -16.85 9.13
C ARG A 93 14.93 -16.98 9.09
N PRO A 94 14.17 -16.61 10.14
CA PRO A 94 12.71 -16.68 10.10
C PRO A 94 12.11 -15.69 9.10
N LEU A 95 12.71 -14.50 8.97
CA LEU A 95 12.27 -13.50 7.99
C LEU A 95 12.43 -14.04 6.56
N ALA A 96 13.58 -14.62 6.26
CA ALA A 96 13.85 -15.28 4.99
C ALA A 96 12.83 -16.39 4.69
N GLN A 97 12.49 -17.23 5.68
CA GLN A 97 11.49 -18.28 5.53
C GLN A 97 10.08 -17.74 5.23
N GLN A 98 9.68 -16.62 5.86
CA GLN A 98 8.39 -15.97 5.57
C GLN A 98 8.28 -15.49 4.12
N TYR A 99 9.39 -15.04 3.54
CA TYR A 99 9.47 -14.63 2.14
C TYR A 99 9.83 -15.77 1.18
N GLY A 100 9.86 -17.02 1.66
CA GLY A 100 10.14 -18.21 0.85
C GLY A 100 11.61 -18.42 0.50
N TYR A 101 12.54 -17.72 1.15
CA TYR A 101 13.98 -17.93 1.01
C TYR A 101 14.47 -19.00 1.98
N GLN A 102 15.06 -20.08 1.44
CA GLN A 102 15.80 -21.07 2.24
C GLN A 102 17.24 -20.60 2.39
N MET A 103 17.58 -20.01 3.53
CA MET A 103 18.98 -19.73 3.88
C MET A 103 19.66 -21.05 4.26
N VAL A 104 20.33 -21.67 3.29
CA VAL A 104 21.24 -22.80 3.52
C VAL A 104 22.52 -22.25 4.11
N GLN A 105 22.74 -22.50 5.40
CA GLN A 105 23.97 -22.11 6.08
C GLN A 105 25.10 -22.99 5.56
N GLY A 106 25.88 -22.45 4.61
CA GLY A 106 27.14 -23.02 4.15
C GLY A 106 27.03 -24.11 3.08
N GLN A 107 26.54 -23.76 1.89
CA GLN A 107 27.11 -24.15 0.59
C GLN A 107 26.15 -23.70 -0.53
N LEU A 108 26.56 -22.70 -1.30
CA LEU A 108 25.92 -22.39 -2.58
C LEU A 108 26.24 -23.52 -3.55
N GLN A 109 25.38 -24.54 -3.56
CA GLN A 109 25.42 -25.60 -4.55
C GLN A 109 24.78 -25.03 -5.83
N ASP A 110 25.58 -24.91 -6.89
CA ASP A 110 25.06 -24.57 -8.21
C ASP A 110 24.16 -25.70 -8.74
N GLN A 111 23.26 -25.42 -9.70
CA GLN A 111 22.41 -26.47 -10.31
C GLN A 111 23.22 -27.61 -10.97
N ASN A 112 24.51 -27.38 -11.21
CA ASN A 112 25.48 -28.37 -11.71
C ASN A 112 26.32 -29.07 -10.62
N GLY A 113 25.98 -28.92 -9.34
CA GLY A 113 26.64 -29.63 -8.23
C GLY A 113 28.07 -29.17 -7.91
N LYS A 114 28.57 -28.11 -8.54
CA LYS A 114 29.89 -27.53 -8.25
C LYS A 114 29.76 -26.47 -7.16
N SER A 115 30.49 -26.63 -6.06
CA SER A 115 30.56 -25.62 -5.01
C SER A 115 31.35 -24.42 -5.54
N LYS A 116 30.65 -23.32 -5.82
CA LYS A 116 31.29 -22.05 -6.16
C LYS A 116 31.71 -21.40 -4.85
N THR A 117 33.01 -21.29 -4.61
CA THR A 117 33.57 -20.53 -3.50
C THR A 117 33.73 -19.07 -3.95
N PHE A 118 33.19 -18.15 -3.17
CA PHE A 118 33.32 -16.71 -3.42
C PHE A 118 34.40 -16.14 -2.51
N GLU A 119 35.29 -15.31 -3.06
CA GLU A 119 36.40 -14.73 -2.30
C GLU A 119 35.95 -13.51 -1.47
N ASN A 120 34.92 -12.81 -1.93
CA ASN A 120 34.38 -11.62 -1.29
C ASN A 120 32.85 -11.54 -1.39
N TRP A 121 32.24 -10.72 -0.54
CA TRP A 121 30.79 -10.49 -0.53
C TRP A 121 30.29 -9.79 -1.80
N ASP A 122 31.13 -8.99 -2.45
CA ASP A 122 30.78 -8.32 -3.71
C ASP A 122 30.51 -9.36 -4.81
N GLN A 123 31.34 -10.41 -4.95
CA GLN A 123 31.09 -11.50 -5.90
C GLN A 123 29.81 -12.28 -5.58
N VAL A 124 29.46 -12.41 -4.30
CA VAL A 124 28.18 -13.05 -3.90
C VAL A 124 27.00 -12.19 -4.34
N MET A 125 27.10 -10.87 -4.20
CA MET A 125 26.06 -9.94 -4.60
C MET A 125 25.91 -9.87 -6.13
N ASP A 126 27.01 -9.80 -6.88
CA ASP A 126 26.98 -9.81 -8.35
C ASP A 126 26.38 -11.11 -8.89
N GLU A 127 26.72 -12.26 -8.30
CA GLU A 127 26.16 -13.55 -8.70
C GLU A 127 24.67 -13.67 -8.31
N ALA A 128 24.29 -13.12 -7.15
CA ALA A 128 22.90 -13.05 -6.73
C ALA A 128 22.09 -12.15 -7.67
N GLU A 129 22.61 -10.99 -8.05
CA GLU A 129 21.99 -10.07 -9.02
C GLU A 129 21.83 -10.75 -10.38
N ARG A 130 22.87 -11.45 -10.85
CA ARG A 130 22.82 -12.22 -12.11
C ARG A 130 21.74 -13.30 -12.07
N ARG A 131 21.66 -14.07 -10.99
CA ARG A 131 20.63 -15.12 -10.81
C ARG A 131 19.22 -14.54 -10.69
N VAL A 132 19.08 -13.39 -10.03
CA VAL A 132 17.82 -12.66 -9.95
C VAL A 132 17.42 -12.17 -11.34
N MET A 133 18.31 -11.53 -12.10
CA MET A 133 18.03 -11.14 -13.49
C MET A 133 17.64 -12.33 -14.36
N GLU A 134 18.38 -13.43 -14.29
CA GLU A 134 18.10 -14.65 -15.07
C GLU A 134 16.72 -15.23 -14.73
N LYS A 135 16.34 -15.23 -13.44
CA LYS A 135 15.02 -15.66 -12.98
C LYS A 135 13.91 -14.66 -13.32
N MET A 136 14.21 -13.36 -13.34
CA MET A 136 13.25 -12.30 -13.67
C MET A 136 13.09 -12.08 -15.18
N GLN A 137 14.05 -12.51 -16.01
CA GLN A 137 14.01 -12.39 -17.47
C GLN A 137 12.70 -12.92 -18.10
N PRO A 138 12.17 -14.11 -17.74
CA PRO A 138 10.88 -14.56 -18.25
C PRO A 138 9.72 -13.69 -17.76
N MET A 139 9.76 -13.18 -16.52
CA MET A 139 8.75 -12.26 -15.99
C MET A 139 8.75 -10.91 -16.70
N PHE A 140 9.91 -10.43 -17.16
CA PHE A 140 9.97 -9.24 -18.01
C PHE A 140 9.29 -9.47 -19.36
N GLY A 141 9.45 -10.66 -19.95
CA GLY A 141 8.71 -11.05 -21.16
C GLY A 141 7.20 -11.08 -20.97
N GLU A 142 6.74 -11.66 -19.86
CA GLU A 142 5.31 -11.67 -19.49
C GLU A 142 4.77 -10.25 -19.23
N MET A 143 5.50 -9.43 -18.48
CA MET A 143 5.12 -8.02 -18.25
C MET A 143 5.11 -7.21 -19.54
N GLN A 144 6.07 -7.44 -20.44
CA GLN A 144 6.11 -6.78 -21.74
C GLN A 144 4.94 -7.21 -22.62
N ASN A 145 4.59 -8.49 -22.63
CA ASN A 145 3.41 -9.00 -23.32
C ASN A 145 2.11 -8.43 -22.73
N MET A 146 2.00 -8.34 -21.40
CA MET A 146 0.84 -7.76 -20.73
C MET A 146 0.71 -6.25 -21.03
N LYS A 147 1.83 -5.53 -21.01
CA LYS A 147 1.87 -4.11 -21.40
C LYS A 147 1.52 -3.92 -22.87
N LYS A 148 2.02 -4.77 -23.76
CA LYS A 148 1.69 -4.77 -25.19
C LYS A 148 0.18 -4.96 -25.39
N GLN A 149 -0.41 -5.99 -24.80
CA GLN A 149 -1.86 -6.23 -24.87
C GLN A 149 -2.68 -5.06 -24.32
N SER A 150 -2.25 -4.46 -23.20
CA SER A 150 -2.91 -3.29 -22.62
C SER A 150 -2.88 -2.08 -23.55
N VAL A 151 -1.72 -1.82 -24.18
CA VAL A 151 -1.56 -0.74 -25.16
C VAL A 151 -2.38 -1.00 -26.41
N GLU A 152 -2.37 -2.22 -26.95
CA GLU A 152 -3.18 -2.62 -28.11
C GLU A 152 -4.67 -2.45 -27.83
N GLN A 153 -5.15 -2.89 -26.66
CA GLN A 153 -6.54 -2.75 -26.25
C GLN A 153 -6.94 -1.28 -26.09
N ALA A 154 -6.08 -0.47 -25.48
CA ALA A 154 -6.32 0.96 -25.35
C ALA A 154 -6.37 1.64 -26.73
N LEU A 155 -5.43 1.32 -27.62
CA LEU A 155 -5.38 1.86 -28.99
C LEU A 155 -6.58 1.40 -29.83
N ASP A 156 -6.99 0.13 -29.75
CA ASP A 156 -8.19 -0.37 -30.44
C ASP A 156 -9.46 0.37 -30.00
N SER A 157 -9.54 0.73 -28.72
CA SER A 157 -10.70 1.46 -28.19
C SER A 157 -10.73 2.95 -28.59
N LEU A 158 -9.57 3.59 -28.70
CA LEU A 158 -9.46 5.05 -28.91
C LEU A 158 -9.31 5.42 -30.39
N HIS A 159 -8.53 4.62 -31.14
CA HIS A 159 -8.11 4.90 -32.51
C HIS A 159 -8.08 3.61 -33.35
N PRO A 160 -9.21 3.13 -33.90
CA PRO A 160 -9.29 1.85 -34.60
C PRO A 160 -8.36 1.69 -35.81
N ASP A 161 -7.87 2.79 -36.35
CA ASP A 161 -6.93 2.86 -37.48
C ASP A 161 -5.45 2.86 -37.06
N TRP A 162 -5.14 2.71 -35.77
CA TRP A 162 -3.76 2.70 -35.26
C TRP A 162 -2.88 1.63 -35.92
N ARG A 163 -3.45 0.49 -36.31
CA ARG A 163 -2.74 -0.60 -37.01
C ARG A 163 -2.09 -0.16 -38.31
N THR A 164 -2.62 0.88 -38.97
CA THR A 164 -2.01 1.43 -40.19
C THR A 164 -0.70 2.17 -39.92
N TYR A 165 -0.48 2.58 -38.66
CA TYR A 165 0.71 3.31 -38.21
C TYR A 165 1.54 2.51 -37.19
N GLU A 166 1.34 1.19 -37.14
CA GLU A 166 1.99 0.29 -36.18
C GLU A 166 3.52 0.39 -36.28
N ASP A 167 4.07 0.35 -37.50
CA ASP A 167 5.51 0.41 -37.73
C ASP A 167 6.14 1.70 -37.16
N THR A 168 5.48 2.85 -37.37
CA THR A 168 5.93 4.15 -36.85
C THR A 168 5.76 4.24 -35.33
N MET A 169 4.73 3.61 -34.77
CA MET A 169 4.57 3.50 -33.31
C MET A 169 5.67 2.64 -32.69
N LEU A 170 6.04 1.55 -33.33
CA LEU A 170 7.14 0.70 -32.86
C LEU A 170 8.47 1.43 -32.92
N GLU A 171 8.74 2.19 -33.98
CA GLU A 171 9.93 3.04 -34.08
C GLU A 171 9.97 4.11 -32.97
N ASN A 172 8.83 4.78 -32.72
CA ASN A 172 8.72 5.75 -31.63
C ASN A 172 8.84 5.12 -30.24
N LEU A 173 8.40 3.87 -30.05
CA LEU A 173 8.57 3.12 -28.81
C LEU A 173 10.02 2.68 -28.59
N GLN A 174 10.75 2.34 -29.64
CA GLN A 174 12.19 2.06 -29.57
C GLN A 174 12.98 3.32 -29.20
N ALA A 175 12.63 4.46 -29.78
CA ALA A 175 13.25 5.75 -29.46
C ALA A 175 12.87 6.27 -28.05
N HIS A 176 11.62 6.06 -27.65
CA HIS A 176 11.05 6.60 -26.41
C HIS A 176 10.21 5.54 -25.68
N PRO A 177 10.84 4.65 -24.88
CA PRO A 177 10.15 3.54 -24.20
C PRO A 177 9.13 4.01 -23.14
N THR A 178 9.19 5.26 -22.69
CA THR A 178 8.21 5.83 -21.75
C THR A 178 6.82 6.05 -22.36
N LEU A 179 6.69 6.03 -23.69
CA LEU A 179 5.41 6.22 -24.39
C LEU A 179 4.43 5.05 -24.21
N VAL A 180 4.90 3.89 -23.73
CA VAL A 180 4.05 2.73 -23.40
C VAL A 180 2.95 3.09 -22.41
N SER A 181 3.22 4.01 -21.48
CA SER A 181 2.23 4.43 -20.47
C SER A 181 1.13 5.33 -21.03
N ASN A 182 1.34 5.95 -22.20
CA ASN A 182 0.45 6.96 -22.78
C ASN A 182 0.13 6.62 -24.25
N PRO A 183 -0.82 5.69 -24.51
CA PRO A 183 -1.15 5.23 -25.86
C PRO A 183 -1.66 6.36 -26.77
N ASP A 184 -2.36 7.36 -26.23
CA ASP A 184 -2.81 8.53 -27.00
C ASP A 184 -1.66 9.39 -27.52
N MET A 185 -0.60 9.55 -26.73
CA MET A 185 0.57 10.33 -27.12
C MET A 185 1.38 9.57 -28.18
N LEU A 186 1.50 8.25 -28.00
CA LEU A 186 2.11 7.37 -28.98
C LEU A 186 1.40 7.48 -30.34
N TYR A 187 0.07 7.46 -30.33
CA TYR A 187 -0.73 7.65 -31.55
C TYR A 187 -0.50 9.03 -32.19
N ARG A 188 -0.56 10.11 -31.40
CA ARG A 188 -0.35 11.47 -31.93
C ARG A 188 1.02 11.70 -32.55
N LEU A 189 2.06 11.08 -32.00
CA LEU A 189 3.43 11.19 -32.53
C LEU A 189 3.63 10.35 -33.80
N SER A 190 2.90 9.25 -33.93
CA SER A 190 3.09 8.29 -35.02
C SER A 190 2.19 8.58 -36.22
N VAL A 191 1.08 9.29 -36.01
CA VAL A 191 0.14 9.64 -37.07
C VAL A 191 0.44 11.04 -37.62
N PRO A 192 0.49 11.20 -38.96
CA PRO A 192 0.64 12.52 -39.56
C PRO A 192 -0.46 13.50 -39.13
N ASN A 193 -0.09 14.74 -38.82
CA ASN A 193 -1.02 15.77 -38.35
C ASN A 193 -2.23 15.98 -39.27
N ALA A 194 -2.05 15.86 -40.59
CA ALA A 194 -3.14 15.98 -41.57
C ALA A 194 -4.27 14.95 -41.34
N VAL A 195 -3.92 13.74 -40.90
CA VAL A 195 -4.90 12.69 -40.60
C VAL A 195 -5.62 12.98 -39.29
N LEU A 196 -4.90 13.47 -38.27
CA LEU A 196 -5.50 13.88 -37.00
C LEU A 196 -6.51 15.02 -37.19
N GLU A 197 -6.17 16.01 -38.01
CA GLU A 197 -7.06 17.12 -38.36
C GLU A 197 -8.28 16.63 -39.14
N ALA A 198 -8.09 15.74 -40.13
CA ALA A 198 -9.19 15.15 -40.88
C ALA A 198 -10.15 14.36 -39.97
N GLN A 199 -9.63 13.59 -39.01
CA GLN A 199 -10.45 12.88 -38.02
C GLN A 199 -11.17 13.84 -37.08
N ALA A 200 -10.50 14.89 -36.59
CA ALA A 200 -11.11 15.90 -35.74
C ALA A 200 -12.28 16.58 -36.45
N ASN A 201 -12.08 16.95 -37.72
CA ASN A 201 -13.11 17.53 -38.58
C ASN A 201 -14.27 16.55 -38.81
N LYS A 202 -13.97 15.27 -39.06
CA LYS A 202 -15.00 14.21 -39.20
C LYS A 202 -15.83 14.05 -37.93
N ARG A 203 -15.20 14.05 -36.75
CA ARG A 203 -15.89 13.97 -35.45
C ARG A 203 -16.73 15.23 -35.18
N ALA A 204 -16.24 16.41 -35.56
CA ALA A 204 -17.00 17.65 -35.44
C ALA A 204 -18.24 17.65 -36.35
N LEU A 205 -18.09 17.23 -37.60
CA LEU A 205 -19.19 17.09 -38.54
C LEU A 205 -20.21 16.04 -38.08
N ALA A 206 -19.75 14.89 -37.56
CA ALA A 206 -20.63 13.87 -37.00
C ALA A 206 -21.47 14.40 -35.83
N LYS A 207 -20.89 15.22 -34.94
CA LYS A 207 -21.64 15.88 -33.85
C LYS A 207 -22.66 16.88 -34.37
N ILE A 208 -22.34 17.63 -35.41
CA ILE A 208 -23.28 18.55 -36.05
C ILE A 208 -24.44 17.77 -36.70
N GLN A 209 -24.14 16.65 -37.36
CA GLN A 209 -25.16 15.77 -37.94
C GLN A 209 -26.04 15.15 -36.84
N ASP A 210 -25.46 14.62 -35.77
CA ASP A 210 -26.19 14.00 -34.66
C ASP A 210 -27.09 15.01 -33.93
N THR A 211 -26.62 16.24 -33.72
CA THR A 211 -27.47 17.33 -33.18
C THR A 211 -28.57 17.76 -34.14
N THR A 212 -28.31 17.72 -35.44
CA THR A 212 -29.31 18.03 -36.48
C THR A 212 -30.37 16.92 -36.60
N GLU A 213 -29.96 15.65 -36.56
CA GLU A 213 -30.87 14.50 -36.58
C GLU A 213 -31.67 14.39 -35.29
N SER A 214 -31.04 14.59 -34.14
CA SER A 214 -31.72 14.70 -32.84
C SER A 214 -32.74 15.83 -32.84
N GLY A 215 -32.41 16.99 -33.42
CA GLY A 215 -33.33 18.12 -33.59
C GLY A 215 -34.51 17.81 -34.54
N LYS A 216 -34.30 16.95 -35.55
CA LYS A 216 -35.34 16.51 -36.50
C LYS A 216 -36.30 15.49 -35.88
N VAL A 217 -35.84 14.64 -34.97
CA VAL A 217 -36.68 13.68 -34.22
C VAL A 217 -37.46 14.37 -33.10
N GLN A 218 -37.00 15.53 -32.61
CA GLN A 218 -37.67 16.33 -31.58
C GLN A 218 -38.76 17.28 -32.12
N GLY A 219 -39.25 17.04 -33.34
CA GLY A 219 -40.41 17.74 -33.91
C GLY A 219 -41.77 17.28 -33.36
N GLN A 220 -41.83 16.20 -32.57
CA GLN A 220 -43.10 15.64 -32.06
C GLN A 220 -43.02 15.05 -30.65
N SER A 221 -42.17 15.59 -29.76
CA SER A 221 -42.23 15.21 -28.33
C SER A 221 -42.05 16.42 -27.43
N THR A 222 -43.19 16.88 -26.90
CA THR A 222 -43.29 17.93 -25.88
C THR A 222 -42.72 17.41 -24.56
N THR A 223 -41.41 17.55 -24.36
CA THR A 223 -40.83 17.52 -23.01
C THR A 223 -39.99 18.76 -22.83
N THR A 224 -40.56 19.72 -22.13
CA THR A 224 -39.95 20.95 -21.64
C THR A 224 -38.71 20.60 -20.81
N GLN A 225 -37.53 20.56 -21.43
CA GLN A 225 -36.30 20.68 -20.67
C GLN A 225 -36.28 22.09 -20.07
N GLN A 226 -36.50 22.18 -18.76
CA GLN A 226 -36.30 23.42 -18.02
C GLN A 226 -34.86 23.87 -18.26
N ALA A 227 -34.71 24.95 -19.01
CA ALA A 227 -33.45 25.65 -19.15
C ALA A 227 -32.86 25.86 -17.76
N LYS A 228 -31.68 25.29 -17.50
CA LYS A 228 -30.88 25.62 -16.31
C LYS A 228 -30.64 27.12 -16.35
N LYS A 229 -31.46 27.86 -15.59
CA LYS A 229 -31.27 29.29 -15.35
C LYS A 229 -29.86 29.45 -14.80
N THR A 230 -29.00 30.12 -15.57
CA THR A 230 -27.75 30.67 -15.06
C THR A 230 -28.02 31.32 -13.71
N PRO A 231 -27.26 30.99 -12.65
CA PRO A 231 -27.53 31.51 -11.31
C PRO A 231 -27.45 33.03 -11.38
N LYS A 232 -28.59 33.67 -11.08
CA LYS A 232 -28.69 35.12 -10.92
C LYS A 232 -27.66 35.49 -9.85
N LYS A 233 -26.74 36.41 -10.14
CA LYS A 233 -25.76 36.90 -9.15
C LYS A 233 -26.53 37.47 -7.96
N MET A 234 -26.72 36.67 -6.92
CA MET A 234 -27.34 37.06 -5.66
C MET A 234 -26.23 37.39 -4.67
N THR A 235 -26.41 38.43 -3.86
CA THR A 235 -25.51 38.72 -2.75
C THR A 235 -25.61 37.63 -1.69
N PHE A 236 -24.58 37.48 -0.85
CA PHE A 236 -24.52 36.44 0.17
C PHE A 236 -25.78 36.41 1.07
N ASP A 237 -26.28 37.58 1.44
CA ASP A 237 -27.49 37.70 2.26
C ASP A 237 -28.74 37.16 1.54
N GLN A 238 -28.90 37.46 0.25
CA GLN A 238 -30.01 36.95 -0.55
C GLN A 238 -29.91 35.43 -0.77
N ALA A 239 -28.70 34.89 -0.89
CA ALA A 239 -28.47 33.44 -0.99
C ALA A 239 -28.79 32.73 0.34
N ALA A 240 -28.47 33.34 1.47
CA ALA A 240 -28.77 32.81 2.80
C ALA A 240 -30.28 32.76 3.05
N ASP A 241 -31.03 33.80 2.67
CA ASP A 241 -32.49 33.81 2.82
C ASP A 241 -33.17 32.81 1.88
N PHE A 242 -32.68 32.66 0.65
CA PHE A 242 -33.17 31.65 -0.28
C PHE A 242 -32.92 30.23 0.25
N ALA A 243 -31.72 29.96 0.77
CA ALA A 243 -31.40 28.68 1.40
C ALA A 243 -32.28 28.40 2.64
N ARG A 244 -32.58 29.40 3.46
CA ARG A 244 -33.50 29.25 4.61
C ARG A 244 -34.93 28.92 4.17
N GLN A 245 -35.42 29.54 3.10
CA GLN A 245 -36.74 29.23 2.55
C GLN A 245 -36.78 27.82 1.97
N GLU A 246 -35.72 27.39 1.30
CA GLU A 246 -35.63 26.06 0.70
C GLU A 246 -35.53 24.95 1.76
N VAL A 247 -34.77 25.18 2.83
CA VAL A 247 -34.71 24.28 3.99
C VAL A 247 -36.08 24.17 4.69
N LYS A 248 -36.81 25.29 4.80
CA LYS A 248 -38.18 25.30 5.34
C LYS A 248 -39.17 24.55 4.43
N ARG A 249 -39.02 24.67 3.11
CA ARG A 249 -39.82 23.93 2.11
C ARG A 249 -39.56 22.42 2.18
N LEU A 250 -38.32 22.03 2.46
CA LEU A 250 -37.90 20.63 2.60
C LEU A 250 -38.18 20.03 3.98
N GLY A 251 -38.75 20.82 4.92
CA GLY A 251 -39.20 20.31 6.22
C GLY A 251 -38.07 19.96 7.20
N HIS A 252 -36.85 20.46 6.99
CA HIS A 252 -35.73 20.24 7.90
C HIS A 252 -35.62 21.40 8.90
N SER A 253 -35.99 21.16 10.16
CA SER A 253 -35.72 22.09 11.25
C SER A 253 -34.28 21.96 11.75
N ARG A 254 -33.70 23.11 12.09
CA ARG A 254 -32.33 23.24 12.62
C ARG A 254 -32.16 22.36 13.87
N PRO A 255 -31.08 21.57 14.01
CA PRO A 255 -30.77 20.92 15.28
C PRO A 255 -30.52 22.01 16.33
N THR A 256 -31.35 22.03 17.37
CA THR A 256 -31.14 22.83 18.57
C THR A 256 -29.94 22.25 19.31
N GLY A 257 -28.78 22.88 19.16
CA GLY A 257 -27.66 22.67 20.06
C GLY A 257 -27.89 23.49 21.33
N GLU A 258 -28.28 22.81 22.40
CA GLU A 258 -27.91 23.17 23.77
C GLU A 258 -26.53 22.61 24.08
#